data_AF-A0A520JZU7-F1
#
_entry.id   AF-A0A520JZU7-F1
#
_cell.length_a   1.000
_cell.length_b   1.000
_cell.length_c   1.000
_cell.angle_alpha   90.00
_cell.angle_beta   90.00
_cell.angle_gamma   90.00
#
_symmetry.space_group_name_H-M   'P 1'
#
loop_
_entity.id
_entity.type
_entity.pdbx_description
1 polymer ?
#
loop_
_entity_poly.entity_id
_entity_poly.type
_entity_poly.pdbx_seq_one_letter_code
_entity_poly.pdbx_strand_id
1 'polypeptide(L)'
;MIIGDADREMRNALVNGERSFQLDLVHMLHDTSFKLWQDWEMTLEDRKRIIKRLESVLFALINSVVKHRKDGNQDALKRRINWTVDELKMLAEELQKLGCFKAASFIKDYSNTVVTFAVLAVKGRKVPWNSNLIERLMGEISKRAKHKWMRWTTKGLESILNLVLTRYVSEESYEAFKLKMMKSDNLRFIKGEVEVIPAGGEF
;
A
#
# COMPACT_ATOMS: atom_id res chain seq x y z
N MET A 1 2.63 -14.01 5.03
CA MET A 1 3.18 -12.65 5.22
C MET A 1 2.12 -11.66 4.85
N ILE A 2 1.97 -10.60 5.64
CA ILE A 2 1.06 -9.50 5.40
C ILE A 2 1.87 -8.28 4.98
N ILE A 3 1.39 -7.55 3.97
CA ILE A 3 1.95 -6.25 3.56
C ILE A 3 0.86 -5.23 3.86
N GLY A 4 1.21 -4.15 4.54
CA GLY A 4 0.26 -3.11 4.89
C GLY A 4 0.93 -1.80 5.24
N ASP A 5 0.09 -0.84 5.58
CA ASP A 5 0.49 0.42 6.18
C ASP A 5 0.98 0.24 7.62
N ALA A 6 1.31 1.34 8.28
CA ALA A 6 1.80 1.32 9.64
C ALA A 6 0.72 1.14 10.72
N ASP A 7 -0.45 0.60 10.41
CA ASP A 7 -1.50 0.36 11.40
C ASP A 7 -1.06 -0.70 12.42
N ARG A 8 -0.89 -0.25 13.66
CA ARG A 8 -0.46 -1.08 14.79
C ARG A 8 -1.52 -2.10 15.19
N GLU A 9 -2.80 -1.77 15.12
CA GLU A 9 -3.89 -2.66 15.52
C GLU A 9 -4.03 -3.80 14.51
N MET A 10 -4.01 -3.48 13.21
CA MET A 10 -3.99 -4.50 12.17
C MET A 10 -2.79 -5.43 12.30
N ARG A 11 -1.60 -4.86 12.55
CA ARG A 11 -0.39 -5.66 12.78
C ARG A 11 -0.58 -6.60 13.98
N ASN A 12 -1.02 -6.08 15.12
CA ASN A 12 -1.21 -6.88 16.32
C ASN A 12 -2.26 -7.99 16.15
N ALA A 13 -3.33 -7.72 15.39
CA ALA A 13 -4.39 -8.68 15.13
C ALA A 13 -3.98 -9.78 14.14
N LEU A 14 -3.16 -9.45 13.13
CA LEU A 14 -2.89 -10.35 12.00
C LEU A 14 -1.52 -11.03 12.07
N VAL A 15 -0.55 -10.47 12.81
CA VAL A 15 0.76 -11.08 13.08
C VAL A 15 0.61 -12.05 14.24
N ASN A 16 0.59 -13.34 13.91
CA ASN A 16 0.75 -14.44 14.85
C ASN A 16 2.07 -15.17 14.55
N GLY A 17 2.48 -16.13 15.38
CA GLY A 17 3.80 -16.79 15.27
C GLY A 17 4.18 -17.33 13.88
N GLU A 18 3.19 -17.58 13.00
CA GLU A 18 3.40 -18.06 11.63
C GLU A 18 3.39 -16.94 10.56
N ARG A 19 2.81 -15.77 10.85
CA ARG A 19 2.59 -14.69 9.89
C ARG A 19 3.50 -13.50 10.16
N SER A 20 4.52 -13.33 9.32
CA SER A 20 5.34 -12.10 9.32
C SER A 20 4.60 -10.89 8.73
N PHE A 21 5.01 -9.70 9.15
CA PHE A 21 4.54 -8.41 8.61
C PHE A 21 5.64 -7.71 7.82
N GLN A 22 5.22 -7.01 6.78
CA GLN A 22 6.04 -6.11 5.98
C GLN A 22 5.37 -4.76 5.89
N LEU A 23 6.10 -3.71 6.26
CA LEU A 23 5.66 -2.35 5.95
C LEU A 23 5.82 -2.13 4.45
N ASP A 24 4.77 -1.65 3.82
CA ASP A 24 4.81 -1.20 2.44
C ASP A 24 5.84 -0.06 2.26
N LEU A 25 6.71 -0.18 1.26
CA LEU A 25 7.78 0.80 1.04
C LEU A 25 7.26 2.19 0.64
N VAL A 26 6.13 2.27 -0.07
CA VAL A 26 5.52 3.56 -0.45
C VAL A 26 4.95 4.23 0.80
N HIS A 27 4.28 3.46 1.67
CA HIS A 27 3.78 3.95 2.95
C HIS A 27 4.92 4.37 3.87
N MET A 28 6.04 3.64 3.90
CA MET A 28 7.24 4.06 4.62
C MET A 28 7.68 5.48 4.23
N LEU A 29 7.68 5.80 2.94
CA LEU A 29 8.03 7.14 2.44
C LEU A 29 6.97 8.18 2.82
N HIS A 30 5.71 7.89 2.55
CA HIS A 30 4.59 8.80 2.79
C HIS A 30 4.44 9.13 4.28
N ASP A 31 4.46 8.12 5.13
CA ASP A 31 4.28 8.25 6.57
C ASP A 31 5.48 8.92 7.23
N THR A 32 6.70 8.69 6.73
CA THR A 32 7.89 9.44 7.18
C THR A 32 7.75 10.92 6.80
N SER A 33 7.33 11.22 5.57
CA SER A 33 7.13 12.60 5.10
C SER A 33 6.09 13.34 5.94
N PHE A 34 4.98 12.68 6.23
CA PHE A 34 3.94 13.22 7.10
C PHE A 34 4.45 13.46 8.52
N LYS A 35 5.20 12.52 9.11
CA LYS A 35 5.76 12.68 10.46
C LYS A 35 6.79 13.80 10.54
N LEU A 36 7.67 13.91 9.55
CA LEU A 36 8.58 15.05 9.43
C LEU A 36 7.83 16.39 9.35
N TRP A 37 6.66 16.40 8.72
CA TRP A 37 5.80 17.59 8.73
C TRP A 37 5.21 17.87 10.11
N GLN A 38 4.76 16.82 10.82
CA GLN A 38 4.20 16.93 12.18
C GLN A 38 5.24 17.25 13.27
N ASP A 39 6.52 17.06 13.01
CA ASP A 39 7.60 17.41 13.93
C ASP A 39 7.88 18.91 13.91
N TRP A 40 7.54 19.64 12.84
CA TRP A 40 7.74 21.09 12.70
C TRP A 40 9.19 21.61 12.78
N GLU A 41 10.17 20.73 12.95
CA GLU A 41 11.59 21.09 13.11
C GLU A 41 12.32 21.42 11.78
N MET A 42 11.71 21.12 10.63
CA MET A 42 12.36 21.20 9.32
C MET A 42 11.59 22.01 8.30
N THR A 43 12.32 22.73 7.45
CA THR A 43 11.77 23.36 6.25
C THR A 43 11.26 22.31 5.25
N LEU A 44 10.38 22.71 4.34
CA LEU A 44 9.92 21.80 3.27
C LEU A 44 11.09 21.23 2.45
N GLU A 45 12.13 22.02 2.21
CA GLU A 45 13.29 21.60 1.42
C GLU A 45 14.17 20.58 2.17
N ASP A 46 14.37 20.78 3.48
CA ASP A 46 15.06 19.80 4.33
C ASP A 46 14.30 18.48 4.37
N ARG A 47 12.97 18.52 4.55
CA ARG A 47 12.15 17.30 4.54
C ARG A 47 12.28 16.55 3.22
N LYS A 48 12.25 17.26 2.08
CA LYS A 48 12.45 16.64 0.75
C LYS A 48 13.81 15.96 0.63
N ARG A 49 14.88 16.57 1.17
CA ARG A 49 16.22 15.95 1.19
C ARG A 49 16.24 14.65 1.98
N ILE A 50 15.60 14.63 3.16
CA ILE A 50 15.47 13.42 3.99
C ILE A 50 14.71 12.32 3.24
N ILE A 51 13.57 12.66 2.63
CA ILE A 51 12.77 11.69 1.85
C ILE A 51 13.55 11.15 0.66
N LYS A 52 14.29 12.00 -0.07
CA LYS A 52 15.13 11.56 -1.20
C LYS A 52 16.25 10.61 -0.76
N ARG A 53 16.85 10.82 0.42
CA ARG A 53 17.83 9.90 1.00
C ARG A 53 17.17 8.55 1.32
N LEU A 54 16.01 8.58 1.99
CA LEU A 54 15.25 7.38 2.32
C LEU A 54 14.85 6.59 1.05
N GLU A 55 14.35 7.27 0.01
CA GLU A 55 14.06 6.68 -1.30
C GLU A 55 15.29 5.99 -1.89
N SER A 56 16.44 6.66 -1.88
CA SER A 56 17.68 6.13 -2.45
C SER A 56 18.10 4.82 -1.76
N VAL A 57 18.00 4.76 -0.43
CA VAL A 57 18.30 3.56 0.37
C VAL A 57 17.34 2.41 0.02
N LEU A 58 16.04 2.68 -0.05
CA LEU A 58 15.01 1.67 -0.32
C LEU A 58 15.06 1.17 -1.77
N PHE A 59 15.25 2.05 -2.75
CA PHE A 59 15.39 1.64 -4.16
C PHE A 59 16.67 0.86 -4.41
N ALA A 60 17.77 1.17 -3.72
CA ALA A 60 18.98 0.35 -3.78
C ALA A 60 18.71 -1.10 -3.32
N LEU A 61 17.91 -1.29 -2.27
CA LEU A 61 17.49 -2.62 -1.82
C LEU A 61 16.63 -3.34 -2.88
N ILE A 62 15.62 -2.66 -3.44
CA ILE A 62 14.75 -3.22 -4.49
C ILE A 62 15.59 -3.70 -5.68
N ASN A 63 16.49 -2.85 -6.17
CA ASN A 63 17.36 -3.16 -7.30
C ASN A 63 18.28 -4.33 -6.99
N SER A 64 18.80 -4.40 -5.77
CA SER A 64 19.64 -5.52 -5.31
C SER A 64 18.85 -6.83 -5.24
N VAL A 65 17.60 -6.81 -4.77
CA VAL A 65 16.72 -7.99 -4.79
C VAL A 65 16.46 -8.44 -6.23
N VAL A 66 16.15 -7.52 -7.14
CA VAL A 66 15.92 -7.86 -8.56
C VAL A 66 17.17 -8.47 -9.20
N LYS A 67 18.34 -7.88 -8.94
CA LYS A 67 19.62 -8.35 -9.46
C LYS A 67 19.99 -9.73 -8.89
N HIS A 68 20.01 -9.85 -7.57
CA HIS A 68 20.57 -11.03 -6.92
C HIS A 68 19.66 -12.25 -6.92
N ARG A 69 18.37 -12.05 -7.19
CA ARG A 69 17.49 -13.15 -7.55
C ARG A 69 17.78 -13.75 -8.92
N LYS A 70 18.34 -12.96 -9.85
CA LYS A 70 18.73 -13.45 -11.19
C LYS A 70 20.10 -14.12 -11.16
N ASP A 71 21.07 -13.50 -10.50
CA ASP A 71 22.45 -14.00 -10.45
C ASP A 71 22.71 -15.03 -9.34
N GLY A 72 21.76 -15.24 -8.42
CA GLY A 72 21.85 -16.21 -7.34
C GLY A 72 22.73 -15.79 -6.15
N ASN A 73 23.25 -14.56 -6.12
CA ASN A 73 24.20 -14.09 -5.11
C ASN A 73 23.50 -13.71 -3.79
N GLN A 74 23.20 -14.73 -3.00
CA GLN A 74 22.50 -14.57 -1.72
C GLN A 74 23.30 -13.78 -0.70
N ASP A 75 24.63 -13.87 -0.71
CA ASP A 75 25.47 -13.16 0.26
C ASP A 75 25.53 -11.66 -0.03
N ALA A 76 25.56 -11.26 -1.30
CA ALA A 76 25.43 -9.86 -1.68
C ALA A 76 24.06 -9.30 -1.25
N LEU A 77 22.99 -10.09 -1.41
CA LEU A 77 21.67 -9.67 -0.96
C LEU A 77 21.58 -9.54 0.57
N LYS A 78 22.12 -10.49 1.34
CA LYS A 78 22.20 -10.40 2.82
C LYS A 78 22.97 -9.15 3.26
N ARG A 79 24.12 -8.87 2.64
CA ARG A 79 24.90 -7.65 2.92
C ARG A 79 24.09 -6.39 2.64
N ARG A 80 23.35 -6.35 1.51
CA ARG A 80 22.49 -5.20 1.20
C ARG A 80 21.36 -5.03 2.21
N ILE A 81 20.73 -6.11 2.66
CA ILE A 81 19.68 -6.06 3.68
C ILE A 81 20.22 -5.43 4.97
N ASN A 82 21.35 -5.94 5.48
CA ASN A 82 21.96 -5.42 6.70
C ASN A 82 22.32 -3.94 6.54
N TRP A 83 23.00 -3.58 5.44
CA TRP A 83 23.32 -2.19 5.13
C TRP A 83 22.08 -1.30 5.10
N THR A 84 20.98 -1.75 4.48
CA THR A 84 19.73 -0.98 4.45
C THR A 84 19.16 -0.76 5.86
N VAL A 85 19.14 -1.79 6.71
CA VAL A 85 18.66 -1.65 8.10
C VAL A 85 19.54 -0.68 8.89
N ASP A 86 20.86 -0.76 8.72
CA ASP A 86 21.81 0.11 9.40
C ASP A 86 21.65 1.58 8.96
N GLU A 87 21.53 1.84 7.65
CA GLU A 87 21.26 3.19 7.13
C GLU A 87 19.94 3.77 7.65
N LEU A 88 18.88 2.95 7.75
CA LEU A 88 17.60 3.40 8.31
C LEU A 88 17.73 3.76 9.79
N LYS A 89 18.47 2.97 10.57
CA LYS A 89 18.71 3.26 11.99
C LYS A 89 19.57 4.52 12.17
N MET A 90 20.62 4.68 11.37
CA MET A 90 21.44 5.90 11.37
C MET A 90 20.59 7.13 11.03
N LEU A 91 19.76 7.05 9.99
CA LEU A 91 18.85 8.15 9.64
C LEU A 91 17.88 8.47 10.79
N ALA A 92 17.35 7.46 11.49
CA ALA A 92 16.50 7.67 12.65
C ALA A 92 17.25 8.38 13.80
N GLU A 93 18.50 8.01 14.08
CA GLU A 93 19.34 8.65 15.10
C GLU A 93 19.68 10.11 14.74
N GLU A 94 19.98 10.39 13.47
CA GLU A 94 20.19 11.75 12.98
C GLU A 94 18.93 12.61 13.17
N LEU A 95 17.77 12.10 12.76
CA LEU A 95 16.49 12.78 12.94
C LEU A 95 16.17 13.03 14.42
N GLN A 96 16.50 12.07 15.29
CA GLN A 96 16.32 12.23 16.73
C GLN A 96 17.17 13.38 17.29
N LYS A 97 18.42 13.54 16.83
CA LYS A 97 19.31 14.65 17.23
C LYS A 97 18.82 16.00 16.72
N LEU A 98 18.10 16.01 15.59
CA LEU A 98 17.50 17.21 15.00
C LEU A 98 16.13 17.55 15.60
N GLY A 99 15.65 16.81 16.61
CA GLY A 99 14.35 17.05 17.25
C GLY A 99 13.15 16.40 16.53
N CYS A 100 13.37 15.75 15.38
CA CYS A 100 12.33 15.07 14.61
C CYS A 100 11.94 13.72 15.22
N PHE A 101 11.38 13.73 16.44
CA PHE A 101 11.15 12.53 17.23
C PHE A 101 10.10 11.59 16.62
N LYS A 102 9.03 12.12 16.01
CA LYS A 102 7.99 11.26 15.40
C LYS A 102 8.55 10.53 14.19
N ALA A 103 9.25 11.24 13.32
CA ALA A 103 9.88 10.63 12.14
C ALA A 103 10.97 9.61 12.56
N ALA A 104 11.81 9.97 13.52
CA ALA A 104 12.85 9.07 14.05
C ALA A 104 12.25 7.77 14.62
N SER A 105 11.26 7.87 15.51
CA SER A 105 10.62 6.70 16.12
C SER A 105 9.97 5.81 15.06
N PHE A 106 9.33 6.40 14.06
CA PHE A 106 8.70 5.66 12.98
C PHE A 106 9.71 4.87 12.14
N ILE A 107 10.79 5.50 11.69
CA ILE A 107 11.81 4.81 10.89
C ILE A 107 12.42 3.67 11.71
N LYS A 108 12.70 3.91 12.98
CA LYS A 108 13.26 2.92 13.90
C LYS A 108 12.33 1.71 14.05
N ASP A 109 11.05 1.95 14.34
CA ASP A 109 10.03 0.90 14.58
C ASP A 109 9.86 -0.04 13.37
N TYR A 110 9.96 0.49 12.15
CA TYR A 110 9.66 -0.26 10.93
C TYR A 110 10.89 -0.66 10.09
N SER A 111 12.11 -0.26 10.50
CA SER A 111 13.37 -0.58 9.82
C SER A 111 13.56 -2.06 9.49
N ASN A 112 13.20 -2.96 10.42
CA ASN A 112 13.30 -4.40 10.21
C ASN A 112 12.13 -4.98 9.38
N THR A 113 10.97 -4.33 9.42
CA THR A 113 9.76 -4.83 8.73
C THR A 113 9.70 -4.40 7.27
N VAL A 114 10.27 -3.24 6.91
CA VAL A 114 10.28 -2.77 5.52
C VAL A 114 11.17 -3.65 4.62
N VAL A 115 12.17 -4.34 5.20
CA VAL A 115 13.10 -5.21 4.46
C VAL A 115 12.62 -6.68 4.34
N THR A 116 11.45 -7.03 4.88
CA THR A 116 10.99 -8.43 4.95
C THR A 116 10.91 -9.11 3.57
N PHE A 117 10.50 -8.41 2.51
CA PHE A 117 10.46 -8.98 1.15
C PHE A 117 11.85 -9.45 0.69
N ALA A 118 12.90 -8.71 1.05
CA ALA A 118 14.27 -9.04 0.70
C ALA A 118 14.78 -10.23 1.51
N VAL A 119 14.45 -10.29 2.81
CA VAL A 119 14.74 -11.46 3.66
C VAL A 119 14.07 -12.72 3.11
N LEU A 120 12.84 -12.61 2.63
CA LEU A 120 12.14 -13.73 2.00
C LEU A 120 12.71 -14.09 0.63
N ALA A 121 13.20 -13.11 -0.14
CA ALA A 121 13.90 -13.38 -1.38
C ALA A 121 15.18 -14.20 -1.15
N VAL A 122 15.89 -13.99 -0.03
CA VAL A 122 17.04 -14.84 0.36
C VAL A 122 16.62 -16.30 0.59
N LYS A 123 15.38 -16.52 1.06
CA LYS A 123 14.78 -17.85 1.24
C LYS A 123 14.12 -18.38 -0.04
N GLY A 124 14.39 -17.78 -1.20
CA GLY A 124 13.84 -18.18 -2.50
C GLY A 124 12.37 -17.80 -2.72
N ARG A 125 11.73 -17.06 -1.80
CA ARG A 125 10.32 -16.68 -1.92
C ARG A 125 10.17 -15.35 -2.67
N LYS A 126 9.23 -15.30 -3.64
CA LYS A 126 8.89 -14.07 -4.36
C LYS A 126 7.73 -13.37 -3.66
N VAL A 127 7.96 -12.16 -3.16
CA VAL A 127 6.90 -11.32 -2.60
C VAL A 127 7.04 -9.90 -3.11
N PRO A 128 5.93 -9.21 -3.46
CA PRO A 128 5.94 -7.77 -3.68
C PRO A 128 6.54 -6.97 -2.51
N TRP A 129 7.18 -5.87 -2.85
CA TRP A 129 7.67 -4.86 -1.90
C TRP A 129 6.64 -3.73 -1.69
N ASN A 130 5.57 -3.68 -2.50
CA ASN A 130 4.48 -2.72 -2.37
C ASN A 130 3.07 -3.33 -2.50
N SER A 131 2.06 -2.57 -2.05
CA SER A 131 0.62 -2.83 -2.12
C SER A 131 -0.07 -2.09 -3.27
N ASN A 132 0.67 -1.49 -4.22
CA ASN A 132 0.12 -0.69 -5.33
C ASN A 132 -1.01 -1.38 -6.12
N LEU A 133 -0.98 -2.70 -6.25
CA LEU A 133 -2.07 -3.46 -6.89
C LEU A 133 -3.37 -3.37 -6.07
N ILE A 134 -3.26 -3.57 -4.75
CA ILE A 134 -4.37 -3.51 -3.81
C ILE A 134 -4.87 -2.08 -3.65
N GLU A 135 -3.99 -1.09 -3.59
CA GLU A 135 -4.39 0.33 -3.54
C GLU A 135 -5.17 0.75 -4.78
N ARG A 136 -4.75 0.33 -5.98
CA ARG A 136 -5.49 0.61 -7.22
C ARG A 136 -6.87 -0.06 -7.21
N LEU A 137 -6.92 -1.32 -6.79
CA LEU A 137 -8.16 -2.08 -6.61
C LEU A 137 -9.12 -1.35 -5.64
N MET A 138 -8.64 -0.98 -4.46
CA MET A 138 -9.41 -0.26 -3.46
C MET A 138 -9.82 1.14 -3.93
N GLY A 139 -8.96 1.82 -4.70
CA GLY A 139 -9.28 3.10 -5.33
C GLY A 139 -10.41 2.98 -6.35
N GLU A 140 -10.44 1.92 -7.15
CA GLU A 140 -11.55 1.63 -8.08
C GLU A 140 -12.87 1.40 -7.33
N ILE A 141 -12.83 0.61 -6.25
CA ILE A 141 -13.99 0.35 -5.39
C ILE A 141 -14.49 1.65 -4.75
N SER A 142 -13.60 2.44 -4.12
CA SER A 142 -13.94 3.72 -3.49
C SER A 142 -14.54 4.70 -4.49
N LYS A 143 -13.97 4.83 -5.69
CA LYS A 143 -14.54 5.67 -6.74
C LYS A 143 -15.96 5.24 -7.11
N ARG A 144 -16.20 3.93 -7.31
CA ARG A 144 -17.53 3.41 -7.63
C ARG A 144 -18.54 3.60 -6.50
N ALA A 145 -18.10 3.45 -5.26
CA ALA A 145 -18.93 3.71 -4.08
C ALA A 145 -19.30 5.19 -3.95
N LYS A 146 -18.35 6.11 -4.22
CA LYS A 146 -18.55 7.57 -4.13
C LYS A 146 -19.30 8.17 -5.32
N HIS A 147 -19.09 7.66 -6.53
CA HIS A 147 -19.56 8.26 -7.79
C HIS A 147 -21.10 8.32 -7.94
N LYS A 148 -21.86 7.59 -7.12
CA LYS A 148 -23.31 7.41 -7.34
C LYS A 148 -24.22 8.19 -6.38
N TRP A 149 -23.70 8.97 -5.41
CA TRP A 149 -24.52 9.61 -4.37
C TRP A 149 -25.53 8.62 -3.72
N MET A 150 -25.20 7.33 -3.72
CA MET A 150 -26.11 6.25 -3.38
C MET A 150 -25.86 5.80 -1.95
N ARG A 151 -26.94 5.61 -1.19
CA ARG A 151 -26.92 4.78 0.02
C ARG A 151 -26.77 3.32 -0.42
N TRP A 152 -25.55 2.82 -0.41
CA TRP A 152 -25.30 1.41 -0.68
C TRP A 152 -25.73 0.57 0.52
N THR A 153 -26.55 -0.46 0.28
CA THR A 153 -26.74 -1.51 1.28
C THR A 153 -25.47 -2.35 1.38
N THR A 154 -25.26 -3.05 2.49
CA THR A 154 -24.12 -3.98 2.66
C THR A 154 -24.00 -4.96 1.50
N LYS A 155 -25.12 -5.53 1.04
CA LYS A 155 -25.17 -6.43 -0.12
C LYS A 155 -24.73 -5.74 -1.42
N GLY A 156 -25.07 -4.47 -1.60
CA GLY A 156 -24.66 -3.68 -2.76
C GLY A 156 -23.16 -3.42 -2.79
N LEU A 157 -22.56 -3.08 -1.63
CA LEU A 157 -21.11 -2.92 -1.50
C LEU A 157 -20.38 -4.25 -1.74
N GLU A 158 -20.87 -5.33 -1.14
CA GLU A 158 -20.31 -6.68 -1.32
C GLU A 158 -20.35 -7.12 -2.79
N SER A 159 -21.45 -6.85 -3.50
CA SER A 159 -21.57 -7.16 -4.93
C SER A 159 -20.56 -6.38 -5.78
N ILE A 160 -20.35 -5.09 -5.51
CA ILE A 160 -19.35 -4.28 -6.22
C ILE A 160 -17.94 -4.80 -5.93
N LEU A 161 -17.64 -5.07 -4.66
CA LEU A 161 -16.36 -5.63 -4.23
C LEU A 161 -16.08 -6.94 -4.96
N ASN A 162 -17.02 -7.89 -4.93
CA ASN A 162 -16.87 -9.19 -5.58
C ASN A 162 -16.71 -9.07 -7.10
N LEU A 163 -17.43 -8.15 -7.76
CA LEU A 163 -17.31 -7.93 -9.20
C LEU A 163 -15.93 -7.40 -9.58
N VAL A 164 -15.42 -6.42 -8.84
CA VAL A 164 -14.09 -5.86 -9.09
C VAL A 164 -13.02 -6.91 -8.74
N LEU A 165 -13.14 -7.63 -7.63
CA LEU A 165 -12.21 -8.71 -7.27
C LEU A 165 -12.14 -9.80 -8.33
N THR A 166 -13.30 -10.26 -8.82
CA THR A 166 -13.38 -11.29 -9.86
C THR A 166 -12.62 -10.86 -11.11
N ARG A 167 -12.77 -9.59 -11.52
CA ARG A 167 -12.02 -9.01 -12.66
C ARG A 167 -10.50 -9.08 -12.50
N TYR A 168 -9.99 -8.88 -11.28
CA TYR A 168 -8.54 -8.88 -11.00
C TYR A 168 -7.97 -10.28 -10.81
N VAL A 169 -8.77 -11.24 -10.32
CA VAL A 169 -8.32 -12.59 -9.98
C VAL A 169 -8.54 -13.57 -11.13
N SER A 170 -9.59 -13.39 -11.94
CA SER A 170 -9.93 -14.29 -13.04
C SER A 170 -10.68 -13.55 -14.15
N GLU A 171 -9.95 -13.18 -15.21
CA GLU A 171 -10.52 -12.55 -16.40
C GLU A 171 -11.56 -13.46 -17.07
N GLU A 172 -11.30 -14.77 -17.11
CA GLU A 172 -12.23 -15.77 -17.65
C GLU A 172 -13.56 -15.79 -16.88
N SER A 173 -13.50 -15.84 -15.54
CA SER A 173 -14.72 -15.83 -14.71
C SER A 173 -15.47 -14.50 -14.83
N TYR A 174 -14.74 -13.39 -14.98
CA TYR A 174 -15.34 -12.08 -15.18
C TYR A 174 -16.03 -11.97 -16.55
N GLU A 175 -15.40 -12.41 -17.63
CA GLU A 175 -16.00 -12.40 -18.96
C GLU A 175 -17.18 -13.37 -19.07
N ALA A 176 -17.11 -14.55 -18.44
CA ALA A 176 -18.25 -15.48 -18.34
C ALA A 176 -19.43 -14.85 -17.58
N PHE A 177 -19.17 -14.18 -16.44
CA PHE A 177 -20.19 -13.44 -15.70
C PHE A 177 -20.79 -12.30 -16.55
N LYS A 178 -19.95 -11.49 -17.19
CA LYS A 178 -20.36 -10.39 -18.05
C LYS A 178 -21.21 -10.89 -19.22
N LEU A 179 -20.80 -11.97 -19.89
CA LEU A 179 -21.57 -12.60 -20.96
C LEU A 179 -22.93 -13.09 -20.45
N LYS A 180 -22.99 -13.71 -19.26
CA LYS A 180 -24.25 -14.17 -18.66
C LYS A 180 -25.19 -13.01 -18.32
N MET A 181 -24.65 -11.92 -17.76
CA MET A 181 -25.44 -10.72 -17.44
C MET A 181 -25.89 -9.99 -18.71
N MET A 182 -25.01 -9.87 -19.71
CA MET A 182 -25.29 -9.24 -21.01
C MET A 182 -26.28 -10.02 -21.87
N LYS A 183 -26.30 -11.35 -21.74
CA LYS A 183 -27.24 -12.24 -22.44
C LYS A 183 -28.54 -12.50 -21.67
N SER A 184 -28.67 -11.99 -20.44
CA SER A 184 -29.94 -12.10 -19.73
C SER A 184 -30.91 -11.04 -20.23
N ASP A 185 -32.12 -11.45 -20.61
CA ASP A 185 -33.26 -10.55 -20.90
C ASP A 185 -33.63 -9.65 -19.69
N ASN A 186 -32.99 -9.89 -18.54
CA ASN A 186 -33.06 -9.10 -17.31
C ASN A 186 -32.20 -7.83 -17.33
N LEU A 187 -31.47 -7.54 -18.42
CA LEU A 187 -31.03 -6.17 -18.72
C LEU A 187 -32.21 -5.30 -19.17
N ARG A 188 -33.26 -5.25 -18.34
CA ARG A 188 -33.95 -3.99 -18.16
C ARG A 188 -32.88 -3.07 -17.58
N PHE A 189 -32.26 -2.25 -18.42
CA PHE A 189 -31.84 -0.94 -17.96
C PHE A 189 -32.99 -0.46 -17.08
N ILE A 190 -32.69 -0.08 -15.85
CA ILE A 190 -33.61 0.70 -15.06
C ILE A 190 -33.79 1.99 -15.89
N LYS A 191 -34.73 1.98 -16.84
CA LYS A 191 -35.45 3.15 -17.31
C LYS A 191 -36.33 3.56 -16.13
N GLY A 192 -35.69 3.96 -15.04
CA GLY A 192 -36.31 4.91 -14.15
C GLY A 192 -36.23 6.22 -14.92
N GLU A 193 -37.38 6.80 -15.22
CA GLU A 193 -37.40 8.25 -15.46
C GLU A 193 -36.73 8.87 -14.23
N VAL A 194 -35.51 9.38 -14.42
CA VAL A 194 -34.85 10.18 -13.40
C VAL A 194 -35.51 11.54 -13.50
N GLU A 195 -36.58 11.73 -12.75
CA GLU A 195 -37.06 13.07 -12.44
C GLU A 195 -36.02 13.70 -11.51
N VAL A 196 -35.21 14.60 -12.06
CA VAL A 196 -34.40 15.51 -11.26
C VAL A 196 -35.36 16.52 -10.67
N ILE A 197 -35.83 16.27 -9.44
CA ILE A 197 -36.50 17.31 -8.65
C ILE A 197 -35.40 18.24 -8.16
N PRO A 198 -35.36 19.52 -8.61
CA PRO A 198 -34.43 20.49 -8.07
C PRO A 198 -34.84 20.71 -6.61
N ALA A 199 -33.96 20.38 -5.67
CA ALA A 199 -34.06 20.94 -4.35
C ALA A 199 -33.75 22.44 -4.50
N GLY A 200 -34.80 23.26 -4.54
CA GLY A 200 -34.69 24.70 -4.47
C GLY A 200 -33.97 25.09 -3.19
N GLY A 201 -32.66 25.29 -3.28
CA GLY A 201 -31.92 26.12 -2.36
C GLY A 201 -32.04 27.54 -2.87
N GLU A 202 -32.85 28.35 -2.18
CA GLU A 202 -32.86 29.80 -2.35
C GLU A 202 -31.45 30.35 -2.04
N PHE A 203 -31.05 31.35 -2.83
CA PHE A 203 -29.81 32.09 -2.73
C PHE A 203 -29.73 32.91 -1.44
#